data_AF-A0A2M7J2P3-F1
#
_entry.id   AF-A0A2M7J2P3-F1
#
_cell.length_a   1.000
_cell.length_b   1.000
_cell.length_c   1.000
_cell.angle_alpha   90.00
_cell.angle_beta   90.00
_cell.angle_gamma   90.00
#
_symmetry.space_group_name_H-M   'P 1'
#
loop_
_entity.id
_entity.type
_entity.pdbx_description
1 polymer ?
#
loop_
_entity_poly.entity_id
_entity_poly.type
_entity_poly.pdbx_seq_one_letter_code
_entity_poly.pdbx_strand_id
1 'polypeptide(L)'
;RLPAAMNLRFSDFPADFSRLPTVSFVIPNQDNDMHDGSFEAADDWLKTHIEPYVQWAGKHNSLLILTWDEDNYLNNNHIFTLLTGPIVKSGSDNQAINHYNVLRTLLDFYTLPAVGASSTAAPIHSVWK
;
A
#
# COMPACT_ATOMS: atom_id res chain seq x y z
N ARG A 1 12.43 -12.27 -13.14
CA ARG A 1 11.92 -11.06 -13.83
C ARG A 1 10.41 -11.24 -13.98
N LEU A 2 9.61 -10.25 -13.59
CA LEU A 2 8.15 -10.32 -13.77
C LEU A 2 7.79 -10.21 -15.26
N PRO A 3 6.71 -10.86 -15.73
CA PRO A 3 6.18 -10.68 -17.08
C PRO A 3 5.84 -9.21 -17.37
N ALA A 4 6.05 -8.75 -18.60
CA ALA A 4 5.70 -7.38 -19.00
C ALA A 4 4.21 -7.06 -18.80
N ALA A 5 3.34 -8.06 -18.91
CA ALA A 5 1.90 -7.92 -18.64
C ALA A 5 1.57 -7.57 -17.18
N MET A 6 2.52 -7.65 -16.25
CA MET A 6 2.37 -7.27 -14.84
C MET A 6 2.95 -5.88 -14.54
N ASN A 7 3.65 -5.25 -15.48
CA ASN A 7 4.17 -3.89 -15.34
C ASN A 7 3.54 -2.99 -16.40
N LEU A 8 2.43 -2.35 -16.02
CA LEU A 8 1.61 -1.53 -16.89
C LEU A 8 1.73 -0.06 -16.50
N ARG A 9 1.36 0.84 -17.41
CA ARG A 9 1.30 2.27 -17.08
C ARG A 9 0.09 2.51 -16.20
N PHE A 10 0.15 3.55 -15.37
CA PHE A 10 -1.01 3.92 -14.56
C PHE A 10 -2.24 4.29 -15.41
N SER A 11 -2.07 4.77 -16.65
CA SER A 11 -3.18 5.00 -17.58
C SER A 11 -3.93 3.72 -17.97
N ASP A 12 -3.33 2.55 -17.76
CA ASP A 12 -3.94 1.24 -17.99
C ASP A 12 -4.62 0.70 -16.70
N PHE A 13 -4.51 1.43 -15.57
CA PHE A 13 -5.19 1.08 -14.32
C PHE A 13 -6.71 1.20 -14.52
N PRO A 14 -7.49 0.15 -14.20
CA PRO A 14 -8.89 0.10 -14.58
C PRO A 14 -9.73 1.10 -13.76
N ALA A 15 -10.61 1.84 -14.45
CA ALA A 15 -11.63 2.65 -13.79
C ALA A 15 -12.69 1.80 -13.08
N ASP A 16 -12.91 0.57 -13.55
CA ASP A 16 -13.71 -0.44 -12.85
C ASP A 16 -12.81 -1.25 -11.92
N PHE A 17 -12.79 -0.87 -10.64
CA PHE A 17 -11.94 -1.50 -9.64
C PHE A 17 -12.30 -2.95 -9.34
N SER A 18 -13.49 -3.44 -9.73
CA SER A 18 -13.84 -4.86 -9.59
C SER A 18 -12.98 -5.78 -10.48
N ARG A 19 -12.30 -5.20 -11.48
CA ARG A 19 -11.41 -5.90 -12.41
C ARG A 19 -9.95 -5.91 -11.96
N LEU A 20 -9.62 -5.30 -10.82
CA LEU A 20 -8.26 -5.32 -10.29
C LEU A 20 -7.85 -6.76 -9.92
N PRO A 21 -6.58 -7.13 -10.17
CA PRO A 21 -6.01 -8.31 -9.55
C PRO A 21 -6.14 -8.28 -8.02
N THR A 22 -6.14 -9.47 -7.41
CA THR A 22 -6.20 -9.67 -5.95
C THR A 22 -5.21 -8.79 -5.16
N VAL A 23 -4.02 -8.57 -5.72
CA VAL A 23 -3.04 -7.60 -5.21
C VAL A 23 -2.59 -6.75 -6.39
N SER A 24 -2.70 -5.43 -6.24
CA SER A 24 -2.26 -4.44 -7.22
C SER A 24 -1.31 -3.46 -6.56
N PHE A 25 -0.24 -3.09 -7.27
CA PHE A 25 0.69 -2.04 -6.84
C PHE A 25 0.52 -0.82 -7.75
N VAL A 26 0.50 0.35 -7.15
CA VAL A 26 0.54 1.63 -7.85
C VAL A 26 1.76 2.37 -7.34
N ILE A 27 2.68 2.69 -8.25
CA ILE A 27 3.91 3.42 -7.97
C ILE A 27 3.83 4.70 -8.81
N PRO A 28 3.70 5.88 -8.20
CA PRO A 28 3.78 7.16 -8.92
C PRO A 28 5.17 7.32 -9.57
N ASN A 29 5.32 8.31 -10.44
CA ASN A 29 6.66 8.72 -10.88
C ASN A 29 7.33 9.63 -9.83
N GLN A 30 8.60 9.95 -10.04
CA GLN A 30 9.42 10.71 -9.08
C GLN A 30 8.90 12.12 -8.74
N ASP A 31 8.12 12.72 -9.64
CA ASP A 31 7.45 14.01 -9.38
C ASP A 31 6.26 13.88 -8.42
N ASN A 32 5.65 12.70 -8.32
CA ASN A 32 4.41 12.45 -7.60
C ASN A 32 4.57 11.49 -6.40
N ASP A 33 5.74 10.89 -6.20
CA ASP A 33 6.06 10.03 -5.05
C ASP A 33 6.87 10.76 -3.95
N MET A 34 7.17 12.05 -4.17
CA MET A 34 7.96 12.95 -3.30
C MET A 34 9.48 12.80 -3.36
N HIS A 35 10.05 12.08 -4.34
CA HIS A 35 11.51 12.10 -4.56
C HIS A 35 11.99 13.43 -5.13
N ASP A 36 11.40 13.85 -6.25
CA ASP A 36 11.78 15.05 -6.99
C ASP A 36 10.71 16.15 -6.92
N GLY A 37 9.47 15.76 -6.56
CA GLY A 37 8.32 16.65 -6.41
C GLY A 37 8.09 17.20 -5.01
N SER A 38 7.04 18.00 -4.86
CA SER A 38 6.63 18.55 -3.56
C SER A 38 5.61 17.66 -2.84
N PHE A 39 5.44 17.88 -1.54
CA PHE A 39 4.39 17.22 -0.76
C PHE A 39 2.99 17.50 -1.32
N GLU A 40 2.75 18.72 -1.79
CA GLU A 40 1.48 19.14 -2.39
C GLU A 40 1.24 18.43 -3.72
N ALA A 41 2.26 18.27 -4.56
CA ALA A 41 2.14 17.55 -5.83
C ALA A 41 1.73 16.08 -5.60
N ALA A 42 2.37 15.41 -4.66
CA ALA A 42 2.02 14.04 -4.30
C ALA A 42 0.62 13.93 -3.65
N ASP A 43 0.25 14.87 -2.77
CA ASP A 43 -1.08 14.91 -2.15
C ASP A 43 -2.19 15.12 -3.20
N ASP A 44 -2.00 16.06 -4.14
CA ASP A 44 -2.93 16.29 -5.23
C ASP A 44 -3.00 15.11 -6.20
N TRP A 45 -1.88 14.43 -6.43
CA TRP A 45 -1.84 13.19 -7.21
C TRP A 45 -2.65 12.07 -6.54
N LEU A 46 -2.47 11.87 -5.23
CA LEU A 46 -3.22 10.88 -4.44
C LEU A 46 -4.71 11.18 -4.41
N LYS A 47 -5.10 12.44 -4.18
CA LYS A 47 -6.52 12.87 -4.25
C LYS A 47 -7.11 12.57 -5.62
N THR A 48 -6.41 12.94 -6.68
CA THR A 48 -6.93 12.78 -8.04
C THR A 48 -7.05 11.32 -8.46
N HIS A 49 -6.06 10.48 -8.13
CA HIS A 49 -5.92 9.16 -8.72
C HIS A 49 -6.27 8.01 -7.77
N ILE A 50 -6.14 8.20 -6.45
CA ILE A 50 -6.31 7.14 -5.44
C ILE A 50 -7.60 7.32 -4.62
N GLU A 51 -8.05 8.55 -4.37
CA GLU A 51 -9.31 8.80 -3.65
C GLU A 51 -10.50 8.00 -4.23
N PRO A 52 -10.70 7.89 -5.56
CA PRO A 52 -11.79 7.08 -6.09
C PRO A 52 -11.73 5.61 -5.64
N TYR A 53 -10.53 5.03 -5.54
CA TYR A 53 -10.36 3.68 -5.01
C TYR A 53 -10.62 3.61 -3.51
N VAL A 54 -10.22 4.62 -2.72
CA VAL A 54 -10.54 4.69 -1.28
C VAL A 54 -12.05 4.64 -1.06
N GLN A 55 -12.81 5.45 -1.79
CA GLN A 55 -14.27 5.52 -1.70
C GLN A 55 -14.93 4.20 -2.11
N TRP A 56 -14.40 3.56 -3.17
CA TRP A 56 -14.89 2.26 -3.61
C TRP A 56 -14.56 1.15 -2.61
N ALA A 57 -13.31 1.07 -2.15
CA ALA A 57 -12.83 0.07 -1.21
C ALA A 57 -13.61 0.11 0.11
N GLY A 58 -13.99 1.30 0.59
CA GLY A 58 -14.82 1.46 1.79
C GLY A 58 -16.19 0.77 1.75
N LYS A 59 -16.65 0.31 0.57
CA LYS A 59 -17.92 -0.40 0.37
C LYS A 59 -17.74 -1.84 -0.11
N HIS A 60 -16.51 -2.30 -0.27
CA HIS A 60 -16.17 -3.61 -0.84
C HIS A 60 -15.19 -4.36 0.06
N ASN A 61 -15.05 -5.67 -0.14
CA ASN A 61 -14.01 -6.44 0.55
C ASN A 61 -12.62 -6.08 -0.01
N SER A 62 -12.11 -4.92 0.36
CA SER A 62 -10.90 -4.34 -0.22
C SER A 62 -10.15 -3.51 0.80
N LEU A 63 -8.85 -3.41 0.58
CA LEU A 63 -7.90 -2.72 1.45
C LEU A 63 -7.01 -1.83 0.57
N LEU A 64 -6.77 -0.60 1.02
CA LEU A 64 -5.67 0.22 0.55
C LEU A 64 -4.59 0.23 1.65
N ILE A 65 -3.35 0.01 1.24
CA ILE A 65 -2.15 0.26 2.04
C ILE A 65 -1.35 1.32 1.30
N LEU A 66 -1.16 2.48 1.93
CA LEU A 66 -0.30 3.56 1.43
C LEU A 66 0.96 3.62 2.30
N THR A 67 2.14 3.58 1.70
CA THR A 67 3.42 3.53 2.41
C THR A 67 4.54 4.12 1.54
N TRP A 68 5.68 4.40 2.14
CA TRP A 68 6.92 4.87 1.48
C TRP A 68 7.96 3.76 1.54
N ASP A 69 8.89 3.71 0.58
CA ASP A 69 10.01 2.77 0.60
C ASP A 69 11.16 3.20 1.53
N GLU A 70 11.36 4.51 1.69
CA GLU A 70 12.39 5.09 2.55
C GLU A 70 11.99 6.43 3.18
N ASP A 71 12.80 6.88 4.14
CA ASP A 71 12.77 8.27 4.59
C ASP A 71 13.78 9.12 3.80
N ASN A 72 13.94 10.39 4.20
CA ASN A 72 14.92 11.30 3.61
C ASN A 72 16.32 11.20 4.24
N TYR A 73 16.72 10.04 4.72
CA TYR A 73 17.98 9.74 5.41
C TYR A 73 18.16 10.38 6.79
N LEU A 74 17.07 10.81 7.45
CA LEU A 74 17.14 11.55 8.72
C LEU A 74 16.55 10.83 9.94
N ASN A 75 15.69 9.83 9.74
CA ASN A 75 14.88 9.21 10.80
C ASN A 75 15.00 7.67 10.83
N ASN A 76 16.16 7.13 10.42
CA ASN A 76 16.43 5.70 10.39
C ASN A 76 15.39 4.90 9.56
N ASN A 77 14.97 5.42 8.41
CA ASN A 77 13.91 4.86 7.57
C ASN A 77 12.57 4.72 8.32
N HIS A 78 12.27 5.66 9.22
CA HIS A 78 10.93 5.75 9.79
C HIS A 78 9.99 6.39 8.78
N ILE A 79 9.14 5.55 8.21
CA ILE A 79 8.22 5.88 7.10
C ILE A 79 6.78 5.93 7.57
N PHE A 80 5.96 6.68 6.84
CA PHE A 80 4.52 6.67 7.03
C PHE A 80 3.90 5.39 6.44
N THR A 81 2.92 4.80 7.14
CA THR A 81 2.10 3.71 6.61
C THR A 81 0.65 3.88 7.06
N LEU A 82 -0.26 3.92 6.11
CA LEU A 82 -1.70 4.04 6.32
C LEU A 82 -2.41 2.81 5.76
N LEU A 83 -3.35 2.28 6.53
CA LEU A 83 -4.27 1.25 6.09
C LEU A 83 -5.70 1.79 6.13
N THR A 84 -6.47 1.56 5.06
CA THR A 84 -7.89 1.94 5.03
C THR A 84 -8.73 0.93 4.25
N GLY A 85 -9.91 0.64 4.77
CA GLY A 85 -10.84 -0.35 4.23
C GLY A 85 -11.84 -0.83 5.31
N PRO A 86 -12.88 -1.60 4.95
CA PRO A 86 -13.95 -1.94 5.89
C PRO A 86 -13.48 -2.75 7.10
N ILE A 87 -12.42 -3.53 6.95
CA ILE A 87 -11.82 -4.36 8.00
C ILE A 87 -10.87 -3.61 8.93
N VAL A 88 -10.55 -2.34 8.64
CA VAL A 88 -9.58 -1.56 9.41
C VAL A 88 -10.29 -0.79 10.54
N LYS A 89 -9.77 -0.89 11.76
CA LYS A 89 -10.17 -0.06 12.91
C LYS A 89 -9.65 1.36 12.70
N SER A 90 -10.52 2.35 12.92
CA SER A 90 -10.10 3.76 12.89
C SER A 90 -9.24 4.09 14.13
N GLY A 91 -8.09 4.72 13.91
CA GLY A 91 -7.19 5.15 14.98
C GLY A 91 -5.74 5.12 14.53
N SER A 92 -4.84 5.39 15.47
CA SER A 92 -3.40 5.16 15.32
C SER A 92 -3.01 3.90 16.09
N ASP A 93 -1.96 3.25 15.62
CA ASP A 93 -1.39 2.07 16.26
C ASP A 93 0.13 2.24 16.35
N ASN A 94 0.71 1.79 17.47
CA ASN A 94 2.13 1.97 17.77
C ASN A 94 2.92 0.66 17.61
N GLN A 95 2.37 -0.37 16.97
CA GLN A 95 3.09 -1.59 16.64
C GLN A 95 4.30 -1.22 15.78
N ALA A 96 5.50 -1.61 16.22
CA ALA A 96 6.69 -1.49 15.40
C ALA A 96 6.57 -2.45 14.20
N ILE A 97 6.57 -1.90 12.98
CA ILE A 97 6.46 -2.65 11.74
C ILE A 97 7.50 -2.17 10.71
N ASN A 98 7.79 -3.04 9.75
CA ASN A 98 8.54 -2.73 8.53
C ASN A 98 7.82 -3.37 7.32
N HIS A 99 8.39 -3.24 6.11
CA HIS A 99 7.81 -3.83 4.90
C HIS A 99 7.62 -5.34 4.95
N TYR A 100 8.43 -6.08 5.72
CA TYR A 100 8.23 -7.52 5.88
C TYR A 100 7.01 -7.86 6.74
N ASN A 101 6.62 -6.99 7.68
CA ASN A 101 5.33 -7.14 8.38
C ASN A 101 4.15 -6.91 7.43
N VAL A 102 4.24 -5.93 6.52
CA VAL A 102 3.22 -5.70 5.48
C VAL A 102 3.13 -6.92 4.55
N LEU A 103 4.27 -7.39 4.03
CA LEU A 103 4.31 -8.60 3.18
C LEU A 103 3.78 -9.82 3.93
N ARG A 104 4.17 -10.03 5.20
CA ARG A 104 3.68 -11.13 6.01
C ARG A 104 2.17 -11.10 6.16
N THR A 105 1.61 -9.92 6.42
CA THR A 105 0.15 -9.70 6.53
C THR A 105 -0.56 -10.12 5.25
N LEU A 106 -0.07 -9.71 4.08
CA LEU A 106 -0.65 -10.08 2.79
C LEU A 106 -0.59 -11.59 2.52
N LEU A 107 0.52 -12.24 2.86
CA LEU A 107 0.66 -13.69 2.71
C LEU A 107 -0.33 -14.43 3.61
N ASP A 108 -0.45 -14.00 4.87
CA ASP A 108 -1.36 -14.61 5.84
C ASP A 108 -2.83 -14.45 5.42
N PHE A 109 -3.23 -13.30 4.85
CA PHE A 109 -4.59 -13.10 4.30
C PHE A 109 -4.98 -14.15 3.26
N TYR A 110 -4.02 -14.65 2.49
CA TYR A 110 -4.25 -15.64 1.44
C TYR A 110 -3.75 -17.05 1.81
N THR A 111 -3.42 -17.28 3.09
CA THR A 111 -2.89 -18.57 3.58
C THR A 111 -1.66 -19.04 2.77
N LEU A 112 -0.84 -18.09 2.34
CA LEU A 112 0.39 -18.36 1.60
C LEU A 112 1.57 -18.55 2.56
N PRO A 113 2.54 -19.42 2.23
CA PRO A 113 3.74 -19.55 3.04
C PRO A 113 4.54 -18.24 3.04
N ALA A 114 5.23 -17.96 4.15
CA ALA A 114 6.15 -16.85 4.23
C ALA A 114 7.29 -16.99 3.19
N VAL A 115 7.78 -15.87 2.67
CA VAL A 115 8.87 -15.83 1.69
C VAL A 115 9.98 -14.88 2.15
N GLY A 116 11.23 -15.32 2.02
CA GLY A 116 12.39 -14.54 2.43
C GLY A 116 12.29 -14.06 3.89
N ALA A 117 12.61 -12.79 4.14
CA ALA A 117 12.61 -12.21 5.48
C ALA A 117 11.20 -11.99 6.09
N SER A 118 10.11 -12.23 5.35
CA SER A 118 8.77 -12.25 5.97
C SER A 118 8.55 -13.46 6.88
N SER A 119 9.42 -14.47 6.78
CA SER A 119 9.41 -15.65 7.67
C SER A 119 9.69 -15.32 9.14
N THR A 120 10.50 -14.29 9.39
CA THR A 120 10.84 -13.82 10.75
C THR A 120 9.98 -12.64 11.21
N ALA A 121 9.13 -12.09 10.33
CA ALA A 121 8.20 -11.03 10.66
C ALA A 121 6.88 -11.60 11.18
N ALA A 122 6.24 -10.89 12.11
CA ALA A 122 4.85 -11.13 12.49
C ALA A 122 3.90 -10.29 11.60
N PRO A 123 2.68 -10.75 11.30
CA PRO A 123 1.69 -9.90 10.64
C PRO A 123 1.31 -8.70 11.52
N ILE A 124 0.77 -7.66 10.89
CA ILE A 124 0.09 -6.57 11.58
C ILE A 124 -1.18 -7.16 12.21
N HIS A 125 -1.52 -6.86 13.46
CA HIS A 125 -2.60 -7.57 14.16
C HIS A 125 -3.59 -6.69 14.94
N SER A 126 -3.16 -5.54 15.45
CA SER A 126 -4.01 -4.66 16.29
C SER A 126 -4.97 -3.78 15.49
N VAL A 127 -4.74 -3.60 14.19
CA VAL A 127 -5.46 -2.65 13.33
C VAL A 127 -6.75 -3.21 12.70
N TRP A 128 -7.04 -4.50 12.86
CA TRP A 128 -8.20 -5.17 12.22
C TRP A 128 -9.42 -5.24 13.14
N LYS A 129 -10.63 -5.09 12.58
CA LYS A 129 -11.92 -5.23 13.29
C LYS A 129 -12.22 -6.67 13.70
#